data_AF-A0AAW1U0S2-F1
#
_entry.id   AF-A0AAW1U0S2-F1
#
_cell.length_a   1.000
_cell.length_b   1.000
_cell.length_c   1.000
_cell.angle_alpha   90.00
_cell.angle_beta   90.00
_cell.angle_gamma   90.00
#
_symmetry.space_group_name_H-M   'P 1'
#
loop_
_entity.id
_entity.type
_entity.pdbx_description
1 polymer ?
#
loop_
_entity_poly.entity_id
_entity_poly.type
_entity_poly.pdbx_seq_one_letter_code
_entity_poly.pdbx_strand_id
1 'polypeptide(L)'
;MQFNLSLVSFLAFVILLSYVQRCSACPRCKTTEECEAPPPTPCPYGEYINYCGRRACLKGPGEVCGGPPRRSYGECTSGTYCHKIGKCHGCAKSNMDCFNAEMYT
;
A
#
# COMPACT_ATOMS: atom_id res chain seq x y z
N MET A 1 -28.57 -7.76 -34.57
CA MET A 1 -27.29 -7.64 -33.85
C MET A 1 -26.83 -9.05 -33.47
N GLN A 2 -25.97 -9.68 -34.28
CA GLN A 2 -25.43 -11.02 -33.95
C GLN A 2 -24.24 -10.83 -33.01
N PHE A 3 -24.40 -11.19 -31.74
CA PHE A 3 -23.27 -11.28 -30.81
C PHE A 3 -22.49 -12.54 -31.15
N ASN A 4 -21.23 -12.38 -31.56
CA ASN A 4 -20.34 -13.50 -31.83
C ASN A 4 -20.07 -14.25 -30.52
N LEU A 5 -20.68 -15.42 -30.34
CA LEU A 5 -20.65 -16.22 -29.11
C LEU A 5 -19.22 -16.53 -28.65
N SER A 6 -18.30 -16.77 -29.59
CA SER A 6 -16.87 -16.99 -29.35
C SER A 6 -16.18 -15.77 -28.74
N LEU A 7 -16.57 -14.56 -29.18
CA LEU A 7 -16.01 -13.29 -28.71
C LEU A 7 -16.51 -12.95 -27.30
N VAL A 8 -17.78 -13.28 -27.00
CA VAL A 8 -18.35 -13.17 -25.65
C VAL A 8 -17.66 -14.12 -24.67
N SER A 9 -17.39 -15.37 -25.08
CA SER A 9 -16.67 -16.35 -24.26
C SER A 9 -15.24 -15.90 -23.94
N PHE A 10 -14.52 -15.36 -24.94
CA PHE A 10 -13.16 -14.87 -24.75
C PHE A 10 -13.11 -13.66 -23.81
N LEU A 11 -14.03 -12.71 -23.96
CA LEU A 11 -14.16 -11.57 -23.06
C LEU A 11 -14.49 -12.01 -21.62
N ALA A 12 -15.41 -12.97 -21.44
CA ALA A 12 -15.74 -13.51 -20.14
C ALA A 12 -14.53 -14.18 -19.46
N PHE A 13 -13.72 -14.93 -20.22
CA PHE A 13 -12.51 -15.57 -19.71
C PHE A 13 -11.45 -14.55 -19.28
N VAL A 14 -11.22 -13.49 -20.06
CA VAL A 14 -10.30 -12.39 -19.70
C VAL A 14 -10.78 -11.64 -18.46
N ILE A 15 -12.10 -11.40 -18.33
CA ILE A 15 -12.69 -10.78 -17.14
C ILE A 15 -12.50 -11.69 -15.91
N LEU A 16 -12.68 -13.00 -16.06
CA LEU A 16 -12.48 -13.96 -14.98
C LEU A 16 -11.01 -14.01 -14.53
N LEU A 17 -10.06 -14.06 -15.47
CA LEU A 17 -8.63 -14.05 -15.19
C LEU A 17 -8.17 -12.76 -14.50
N SER A 18 -8.68 -11.61 -14.95
CA SER A 18 -8.36 -10.31 -14.32
C SER A 18 -8.95 -10.19 -12.91
N TYR A 19 -10.08 -10.84 -12.63
CA TYR A 19 -10.61 -10.98 -11.27
C TYR A 19 -9.72 -11.85 -10.38
N VAL A 20 -9.22 -12.98 -10.88
CA VAL A 20 -8.34 -13.89 -10.13
C VAL A 20 -7.00 -13.21 -9.79
N GLN A 21 -6.44 -12.41 -10.69
CA GLN A 21 -5.19 -11.68 -10.46
C GLN A 21 -5.28 -10.60 -9.36
N ARG A 22 -6.48 -10.07 -9.07
CA ARG A 22 -6.63 -9.05 -8.02
C ARG A 22 -6.46 -9.60 -6.60
N CYS A 23 -6.54 -10.92 -6.40
CA CYS A 23 -6.41 -11.56 -5.08
C CYS A 23 -4.95 -11.81 -4.64
N SER A 24 -3.97 -11.77 -5.55
CA SER A 24 -2.59 -12.18 -5.25
C SER A 24 -1.66 -11.05 -4.85
N ALA A 25 -2.04 -9.78 -5.02
CA ALA A 25 -1.18 -8.64 -4.68
C ALA A 25 -0.99 -8.43 -3.15
N CYS A 26 -1.82 -9.08 -2.34
CA CYS A 26 -1.83 -8.89 -0.89
C CYS A 26 -2.48 -10.12 -0.23
N PRO A 27 -1.77 -11.27 -0.17
CA PRO A 27 -2.29 -12.44 0.50
C PRO A 27 -2.42 -12.13 1.99
N ARG A 28 -3.64 -12.30 2.51
CA ARG A 28 -3.87 -12.31 3.96
C ARG A 28 -2.96 -13.36 4.60
N CYS A 29 -2.48 -13.10 5.81
CA CYS A 29 -1.69 -14.09 6.53
C CYS A 29 -2.50 -15.38 6.69
N LYS A 30 -1.82 -16.53 6.65
CA LYS A 30 -2.45 -17.84 6.85
C LYS A 30 -2.50 -18.23 8.32
N THR A 31 -1.52 -17.79 9.10
CA THR A 31 -1.42 -18.05 10.54
C THR A 31 -1.32 -16.75 11.33
N THR A 32 -1.66 -16.80 12.62
CA THR A 32 -1.47 -15.67 13.55
C THR A 32 0.00 -15.29 13.68
N GLU A 33 0.88 -16.28 13.74
CA GLU A 33 2.34 -16.09 13.80
C GLU A 33 2.87 -15.29 12.59
N GLU A 34 2.37 -15.57 11.38
CA GLU A 34 2.76 -14.82 10.17
C GLU A 34 2.28 -13.36 10.21
N CYS A 35 1.12 -13.10 10.81
CA CYS A 35 0.57 -11.75 10.96
C CYS A 35 1.27 -10.93 12.05
N GLU A 36 1.66 -11.59 13.14
CA GLU A 36 2.32 -10.97 14.29
C GLU A 36 3.84 -10.91 14.16
N ALA A 37 4.39 -11.56 13.13
CA ALA A 37 5.81 -11.54 12.81
C ALA A 37 6.30 -10.08 12.76
N PRO A 38 7.41 -9.78 13.47
CA PRO A 38 7.97 -8.44 13.44
C PRO A 38 8.46 -8.11 12.03
N PRO A 39 8.39 -6.82 11.63
CA PRO A 39 8.98 -6.38 10.37
C PRO A 39 10.47 -6.73 10.30
N PRO A 40 11.01 -7.01 9.09
CA PRO A 40 12.38 -7.50 8.91
C PRO A 40 13.45 -6.46 9.29
N THR A 41 13.06 -5.19 9.36
CA THR A 41 13.93 -4.07 9.72
C THR A 41 13.32 -3.33 10.90
N PRO A 42 14.13 -2.76 11.81
CA PRO A 42 13.63 -1.90 12.87
C PRO A 42 12.85 -0.72 12.26
N CYS A 43 11.72 -0.37 12.87
CA CYS A 43 10.85 0.69 12.39
C CYS A 43 11.07 1.99 13.19
N PRO A 44 11.89 2.94 12.69
CA PRO A 44 12.22 4.16 13.43
C PRO A 44 11.01 5.07 13.70
N TYR A 45 9.98 4.96 12.87
CA TYR A 45 8.76 5.77 12.94
C TYR A 45 7.56 5.01 13.52
N GLY A 46 7.78 3.82 14.08
CA GLY A 46 6.75 2.94 14.61
C GLY A 46 6.19 1.96 13.57
N GLU A 47 5.26 1.13 14.03
CA GLU A 47 4.64 0.07 13.25
C GLU A 47 3.15 0.30 13.06
N TYR A 48 2.58 -0.30 12.01
CA TYR A 48 1.15 -0.35 11.78
C TYR A 48 0.76 -1.67 11.15
N ILE A 49 -0.54 -2.00 11.20
CA ILE A 49 -1.08 -3.13 10.46
C ILE A 49 -1.47 -2.66 9.07
N ASN A 50 -0.79 -3.20 8.06
CA ASN A 50 -1.06 -2.84 6.68
C ASN A 50 -2.38 -3.44 6.18
N TYR A 51 -2.77 -3.07 4.95
CA TYR A 51 -3.99 -3.59 4.33
C TYR A 51 -4.03 -5.13 4.20
N CYS A 52 -2.87 -5.79 4.21
CA CYS A 52 -2.75 -7.26 4.18
C CYS A 52 -2.91 -7.92 5.55
N GLY A 53 -3.09 -7.14 6.62
CA GLY A 53 -3.18 -7.63 8.00
C GLY A 53 -1.83 -7.93 8.64
N ARG A 54 -0.72 -7.51 8.05
CA ARG A 54 0.64 -7.76 8.55
C ARG A 54 1.20 -6.52 9.24
N ARG A 55 2.05 -6.74 10.24
CA ARG A 55 2.88 -5.66 10.81
C ARG A 55 3.85 -5.12 9.76
N ALA A 56 3.91 -3.80 9.63
CA ALA A 56 4.77 -3.09 8.70
C ALA A 56 5.28 -1.78 9.33
N CYS A 57 6.39 -1.26 8.82
CA CYS A 57 6.92 0.02 9.30
C CYS A 57 6.13 1.20 8.73
N LEU A 58 5.85 2.18 9.60
CA LEU A 58 5.39 3.50 9.18
C LEU A 58 6.50 4.23 8.39
N LYS A 59 6.08 5.05 7.43
CA LYS A 59 6.95 5.86 6.58
C LYS A 59 7.29 7.19 7.23
N GLY A 60 8.56 7.55 7.14
CA GLY A 60 9.09 8.82 7.61
C GLY A 60 8.83 10.00 6.66
N PRO A 61 9.10 11.23 7.10
CA PRO A 61 9.05 12.42 6.25
C PRO A 61 9.92 12.25 5.00
N GLY A 62 9.37 12.58 3.82
CA GLY A 62 10.08 12.47 2.54
C GLY A 62 10.15 11.07 1.93
N GLU A 63 9.78 10.02 2.68
CA GLU A 63 9.69 8.66 2.16
C GLU A 63 8.45 8.47 1.28
N VAL A 64 8.54 7.52 0.36
CA VAL A 64 7.44 7.18 -0.56
C VAL A 64 6.27 6.57 0.20
N CYS A 65 5.05 7.01 -0.14
CA CYS A 65 3.81 6.59 0.50
C CYS A 65 2.65 6.46 -0.50
N GLY A 66 1.54 5.88 -0.05
CA GLY A 66 0.32 5.79 -0.86
C GLY A 66 0.40 4.65 -1.87
N GLY A 67 0.02 4.90 -3.12
CA GLY A 67 0.01 3.88 -4.17
C GLY A 67 -1.27 3.03 -4.23
N PRO A 68 -1.79 2.73 -5.44
CA PRO A 68 -2.88 1.79 -5.62
C PRO A 68 -2.37 0.32 -5.70
N PRO A 69 -3.20 -0.66 -5.29
CA PRO A 69 -4.42 -0.48 -4.50
C PRO A 69 -4.12 -0.21 -3.02
N ARG A 70 -4.97 0.60 -2.37
CA ARG A 70 -5.06 0.74 -0.90
C ARG A 70 -3.73 0.97 -0.16
N ARG A 71 -2.95 1.95 -0.60
CA ARG A 71 -1.70 2.41 0.05
C ARG A 71 -0.60 1.33 0.06
N SER A 72 -0.43 0.64 -1.06
CA SER A 72 0.56 -0.44 -1.24
C SER A 72 2.01 -0.01 -1.00
N TYR A 73 2.33 1.28 -1.13
CA TYR A 73 3.68 1.81 -0.89
C TYR A 73 3.93 2.20 0.57
N GLY A 74 2.91 2.20 1.43
CA GLY A 74 3.04 2.42 2.85
C GLY A 74 2.22 3.60 3.38
N GLU A 75 2.17 3.67 4.70
CA GLU A 75 1.44 4.68 5.48
C GLU A 75 2.41 5.56 6.25
N CYS A 76 2.15 6.86 6.25
CA CYS A 76 3.00 7.85 6.89
C CYS A 76 2.86 7.83 8.42
N THR A 77 3.94 8.15 9.12
CA THR A 77 3.94 8.25 10.58
C THR A 77 3.13 9.45 11.10
N SER A 78 2.85 9.44 12.40
CA SER A 78 2.09 10.50 13.07
C SER A 78 2.74 11.87 12.89
N GLY A 79 1.92 12.88 12.57
CA GLY A 79 2.39 14.25 12.28
C GLY A 79 2.74 14.49 10.81
N THR A 80 2.68 13.45 9.98
CA THR A 80 2.86 13.55 8.52
C THR A 80 1.64 13.00 7.78
N TYR A 81 1.48 13.37 6.52
CA TYR A 81 0.44 12.83 5.64
C TYR A 81 1.00 12.57 4.23
N CYS A 82 0.37 11.67 3.48
CA CYS A 82 0.84 11.36 2.13
C CYS A 82 0.44 12.47 1.13
N HIS A 83 1.42 13.23 0.65
CA HIS A 83 1.21 14.32 -0.30
C HIS A 83 0.96 13.80 -1.72
N LYS A 84 0.44 14.65 -2.60
CA LYS A 84 0.15 14.34 -4.02
C LYS A 84 1.38 13.87 -4.81
N ILE A 85 2.58 14.25 -4.40
CA ILE A 85 3.84 13.77 -5.01
C ILE A 85 4.22 12.34 -4.58
N GLY A 86 3.40 11.68 -3.75
CA GLY A 86 3.64 10.32 -3.27
C GLY A 86 4.71 10.24 -2.18
N LYS A 87 4.93 11.32 -1.41
CA LYS A 87 5.86 11.37 -0.28
C LYS A 87 5.19 11.89 0.98
N CYS A 88 5.65 11.43 2.14
CA CYS A 88 5.12 11.91 3.43
C CYS A 88 5.55 13.37 3.66
N HIS A 89 4.58 14.28 3.73
CA HIS A 89 4.74 15.70 4.02
C HIS A 89 4.40 15.98 5.49
N GLY A 90 5.11 16.91 6.11
CA GLY A 90 4.90 17.33 7.50
C GLY A 90 6.09 16.97 8.38
N CYS A 91 5.88 16.97 9.70
CA CYS A 91 6.92 16.65 10.68
C CYS A 91 6.54 15.42 11.50
N ALA A 92 7.46 14.45 11.59
CA ALA A 92 7.26 13.25 12.39
C ALA A 92 7.24 13.60 13.88
N LYS A 93 6.19 13.17 14.59
CA LYS A 93 6.04 13.44 16.03
C LYS A 93 7.11 12.75 16.89
N SER A 94 7.71 11.66 16.40
CA SER A 94 8.68 10.86 17.14
C SER A 94 10.03 11.55 17.33
N ASN A 95 10.51 12.24 16.29
CA ASN A 95 11.87 12.81 16.26
C ASN A 95 11.92 14.25 15.71
N MET A 96 10.78 14.84 15.37
CA MET A 96 10.66 16.19 14.80
C MET A 96 11.35 16.38 13.44
N ASP A 97 11.70 15.29 12.74
CA ASP A 97 12.18 15.38 11.36
C ASP A 97 11.04 15.85 10.45
N CYS A 98 11.34 16.72 9.50
CA CYS A 98 10.34 17.34 8.64
C CYS A 98 10.68 17.19 7.15
N PHE A 99 9.64 17.11 6.33
CA PHE A 99 9.75 17.20 4.88
C PHE A 99 8.66 18.11 4.32
N ASN A 100 9.07 19.10 3.53
CA ASN A 100 8.15 19.98 2.82
C ASN A 100 8.08 19.63 1.33
N ALA A 101 6.96 19.02 0.94
CA ALA A 101 6.68 18.66 -0.44
C ALA A 101 6.41 19.86 -1.38
N GLU A 102 6.08 21.04 -0.86
CA GLU A 102 5.79 22.25 -1.65
C GLU A 102 7.04 22.86 -2.29
N MET A 103 8.23 22.45 -1.83
CA MET A 103 9.51 22.87 -2.42
C MET A 103 9.83 22.15 -3.75
N TYR A 104 8.99 21.20 -4.17
CA TYR A 104 9.20 20.34 -5.34
C TYR A 104 8.09 20.47 -6.39
N THR A 105 7.27 21.52 -6.26
CA THR A 105 6.17 21.89 -7.18
C THR A 105 6.44 23.24 -7.79
#